data_AF-A0A9W9A4Q9-F1
#
_entry.id   AF-A0A9W9A4Q9-F1
#
_cell.length_a   1.000
_cell.length_b   1.000
_cell.length_c   1.000
_cell.angle_alpha   90.00
_cell.angle_beta   90.00
_cell.angle_gamma   90.00
#
_symmetry.space_group_name_H-M   'P 1'
#
loop_
_entity.id
_entity.type
_entity.pdbx_description
1 polymer ?
#
loop_
_entity_poly.entity_id
_entity_poly.type
_entity_poly.pdbx_seq_one_letter_code
_entity_poly.pdbx_strand_id
1 'polypeptide(L)'
;MSVKQHLILNGEGKGLPWMMAKGLLPTLVARGDYTSCAWTLNRAYDVLCEGMQELYSTVNRPESDATPSRVLEHISNSVLIDYRAWHIRKPDYLEEFHRKAVKEIQFYHAFIPNHGLEAIKRKVLGSLARTNGEANQRREWDIIRPSLTTTVRYWVMEGFHQGTLYRNPAAGTNYLGQAIALIKWGQTHWRRIPKEIKGEVFEETYLKRVQFLRLRFLLEQFDDADLPTRQAMYQEADGIVNETTGFQPSRERDTVLTAYSWYSARGYALNLKARQYQANGLYAFAGLSYKLSAECFAEDDGNYIANLLSYVKSAEYIQSPSIEIQQEALKKIRKVIPKLNYIWKAKKEVNDIDKTYYDQFY
;
A
#
# COMPACT_ATOMS: atom_id res chain seq x y z
N MET A 1 -4.75 -25.17 -1.49
CA MET A 1 -5.38 -23.99 -2.14
C MET A 1 -4.52 -23.59 -3.34
N SER A 2 -5.09 -23.50 -4.54
CA SER A 2 -4.34 -23.06 -5.72
C SER A 2 -4.11 -21.55 -5.66
N VAL A 3 -2.86 -21.12 -5.49
CA VAL A 3 -2.47 -19.73 -5.75
C VAL A 3 -2.86 -19.39 -7.20
N LYS A 4 -3.47 -18.21 -7.42
CA LYS A 4 -3.91 -17.79 -8.76
C LYS A 4 -2.71 -17.79 -9.71
N GLN A 5 -2.87 -18.34 -10.92
CA GLN A 5 -1.84 -18.33 -11.98
C GLN A 5 -1.32 -16.91 -12.32
N HIS A 6 -2.06 -15.85 -11.99
CA HIS A 6 -1.63 -14.46 -12.22
C HIS A 6 -0.53 -13.96 -11.27
N LEU A 7 -0.25 -14.70 -10.18
CA LEU A 7 0.80 -14.35 -9.21
C LEU A 7 2.09 -15.15 -9.42
N ILE A 8 2.01 -16.22 -10.21
CA ILE A 8 3.14 -17.07 -10.57
C ILE A 8 3.53 -16.69 -12.00
N LEU A 9 4.69 -16.06 -12.16
CA LEU A 9 5.19 -15.73 -13.49
C LEU A 9 5.72 -17.00 -14.15
N ASN A 10 4.93 -17.59 -15.04
CA ASN A 10 5.37 -18.70 -15.89
C ASN A 10 6.21 -18.14 -17.07
N GLY A 11 7.43 -17.67 -16.79
CA GLY A 11 8.41 -17.26 -17.80
C GLY A 11 9.04 -15.87 -17.60
N GLU A 12 10.07 -15.56 -18.39
CA GLU A 12 10.69 -14.22 -18.51
C GLU A 12 9.67 -13.26 -19.14
N GLY A 13 8.71 -12.78 -18.33
CA GLY A 13 7.62 -11.93 -18.78
C GLY A 13 8.10 -10.59 -19.34
N LYS A 14 8.52 -10.57 -20.61
CA LYS A 14 8.74 -9.33 -21.35
C LYS A 14 7.43 -8.54 -21.33
N GLY A 15 7.49 -7.30 -20.86
CA GLY A 15 6.32 -6.41 -20.81
C GLY A 15 5.54 -6.37 -19.50
N LEU A 16 6.08 -6.90 -18.39
CA LEU A 16 5.48 -6.71 -17.07
C LEU A 16 5.51 -5.22 -16.66
N PRO A 17 4.50 -4.71 -15.92
CA PRO A 17 4.38 -3.28 -15.63
C PRO A 17 5.63 -2.65 -15.01
N TRP A 18 6.26 -3.33 -14.05
CA TRP A 18 7.49 -2.83 -13.43
C TRP A 18 8.72 -2.87 -14.36
N MET A 19 8.77 -3.77 -15.34
CA MET A 19 9.82 -3.79 -16.36
C MET A 19 9.63 -2.65 -17.37
N MET A 20 8.38 -2.39 -17.76
CA MET A 20 8.04 -1.24 -18.61
C MET A 20 8.33 0.08 -17.88
N ALA A 21 7.97 0.17 -16.60
CA ALA A 21 8.29 1.29 -15.74
C ALA A 21 9.81 1.54 -15.68
N LYS A 22 10.61 0.50 -15.45
CA LYS A 22 12.09 0.59 -15.43
C LYS A 22 12.64 1.15 -16.74
N GLY A 23 12.14 0.67 -17.88
CA GLY A 23 12.53 1.18 -19.20
C GLY A 23 12.10 2.62 -19.48
N LEU A 24 11.06 3.13 -18.80
CA LEU A 24 10.57 4.50 -18.94
C LEU A 24 11.41 5.52 -18.17
N LEU A 25 12.05 5.11 -17.06
CA LEU A 25 12.76 6.03 -16.14
C LEU A 25 13.79 6.95 -16.82
N PRO A 26 14.67 6.50 -17.74
CA PRO A 26 15.63 7.39 -18.38
C PRO A 26 14.96 8.55 -19.14
N THR A 27 13.80 8.28 -19.76
CA THR A 27 13.02 9.30 -20.48
C THR A 27 12.37 10.30 -19.52
N LEU A 28 11.86 9.82 -18.37
CA LEU A 28 11.28 10.68 -17.34
C LEU A 28 12.33 11.60 -16.72
N VAL A 29 13.52 11.08 -16.42
CA VAL A 29 14.67 11.86 -15.93
C VAL A 29 15.02 12.96 -16.94
N ALA A 30 15.18 12.63 -18.21
CA ALA A 30 15.53 13.59 -19.26
C ALA A 30 14.49 14.72 -19.42
N ARG A 31 13.22 14.45 -19.07
CA ARG A 31 12.12 15.42 -19.12
C ARG A 31 11.87 16.15 -17.80
N GLY A 32 12.51 15.74 -16.70
CA GLY A 32 12.19 16.21 -15.36
C GLY A 32 10.77 15.84 -14.91
N ASP A 33 10.22 14.72 -15.39
CA ASP A 33 8.87 14.26 -15.06
C ASP A 33 8.87 13.34 -13.83
N TYR A 34 8.49 13.91 -12.69
CA TYR A 34 8.36 13.22 -11.40
C TYR A 34 6.91 12.83 -11.07
N THR A 35 6.01 12.85 -12.05
CA THR A 35 4.57 12.63 -11.80
C THR A 35 4.11 11.21 -12.11
N SER A 36 4.88 10.45 -12.89
CA SER A 36 4.60 9.07 -13.34
C SER A 36 4.58 8.03 -12.22
N CYS A 37 3.69 7.03 -12.32
CA CYS A 37 3.69 5.85 -11.44
C CYS A 37 4.86 4.89 -11.69
N ALA A 38 5.64 5.09 -12.77
CA ALA A 38 6.82 4.28 -13.05
C ALA A 38 7.87 4.35 -11.92
N TRP A 39 7.96 5.50 -11.26
CA TRP A 39 8.87 5.71 -10.12
C TRP A 39 8.56 4.76 -8.95
N THR A 40 7.29 4.65 -8.55
CA THR A 40 6.88 3.78 -7.44
C THR A 40 6.97 2.30 -7.83
N LEU A 41 6.52 1.95 -9.04
CA LEU A 41 6.57 0.57 -9.53
C LEU A 41 8.00 0.03 -9.63
N ASN A 42 8.91 0.80 -10.22
CA ASN A 42 10.31 0.39 -10.30
C ASN A 42 10.93 0.26 -8.92
N ARG A 43 10.72 1.24 -8.02
CA ARG A 43 11.28 1.20 -6.68
C ARG A 43 10.75 0.00 -5.86
N ALA A 44 9.44 -0.27 -5.93
CA ALA A 44 8.86 -1.44 -5.28
C ALA A 44 9.45 -2.74 -5.82
N TYR A 45 9.68 -2.84 -7.13
CA TYR A 45 10.27 -4.02 -7.76
C TYR A 45 11.74 -4.23 -7.38
N ASP A 46 12.56 -3.17 -7.37
CA ASP A 46 13.97 -3.28 -6.98
C ASP A 46 14.07 -3.77 -5.51
N VAL A 47 13.27 -3.18 -4.60
CA VAL A 47 13.19 -3.61 -3.19
C VAL A 47 12.65 -5.05 -3.05
N LEU A 48 11.71 -5.47 -3.91
CA LEU A 48 11.25 -6.85 -3.94
C LEU A 48 12.37 -7.81 -4.33
N CYS A 49 13.16 -7.45 -5.33
CA CYS A 49 14.26 -8.28 -5.81
C CYS A 49 15.31 -8.49 -4.71
N GLU A 50 15.64 -7.45 -3.96
CA GLU A 50 16.52 -7.54 -2.79
C GLU A 50 15.96 -8.53 -1.75
N GLY A 51 14.68 -8.40 -1.39
CA GLY A 51 14.02 -9.30 -0.45
C GLY A 51 13.94 -10.75 -0.94
N MET A 52 13.68 -10.97 -2.23
CA MET A 52 13.64 -12.30 -2.84
C MET A 52 15.03 -12.93 -2.94
N GLN A 53 16.07 -12.15 -3.24
CA GLN A 53 17.45 -12.64 -3.25
C GLN A 53 17.87 -13.08 -1.86
N GLU A 54 17.53 -12.30 -0.83
CA GLU A 54 17.84 -12.63 0.56
C GLU A 54 17.07 -13.86 1.06
N LEU A 55 15.79 -13.95 0.69
CA LEU A 55 14.91 -15.07 0.99
C LEU A 55 15.52 -16.40 0.55
N TYR A 56 15.97 -16.47 -0.70
CA TYR A 56 16.54 -17.70 -1.27
C TYR A 56 18.06 -17.83 -1.11
N SER A 57 18.73 -16.89 -0.43
CA SER A 57 20.15 -17.00 -0.17
C SER A 57 20.41 -18.12 0.85
N THR A 58 21.16 -19.13 0.44
CA THR A 58 21.72 -20.20 1.29
C THR A 58 23.02 -19.70 1.90
N VAL A 59 22.95 -18.65 2.70
CA VAL A 59 24.12 -18.18 3.43
C VAL A 59 24.40 -19.20 4.54
N ASN A 60 25.27 -20.17 4.25
CA ASN A 60 25.88 -21.08 5.22
C ASN A 60 26.88 -20.28 6.07
N ARG A 61 26.39 -19.31 6.85
CA ARG A 61 27.22 -18.63 7.84
C ARG A 61 27.24 -19.46 9.12
N PRO A 62 28.40 -19.55 9.81
CA PRO A 62 28.45 -20.05 11.18
C PRO A 62 27.42 -19.29 12.02
N GLU A 63 26.70 -19.97 12.91
CA GLU A 63 25.66 -19.36 13.76
C GLU A 63 26.18 -18.16 14.58
N SER A 64 27.48 -18.12 14.87
CA SER A 64 28.13 -17.03 15.61
C SER A 64 28.20 -15.69 14.85
N ASP A 65 28.13 -15.70 13.51
CA ASP A 65 28.28 -14.51 12.66
C ASP A 65 26.99 -14.17 11.89
N ALA A 66 25.87 -14.76 12.30
CA ALA A 66 24.60 -14.61 11.61
C ALA A 66 23.97 -13.24 11.90
N THR A 67 24.28 -12.25 11.06
CA THR A 67 23.42 -11.08 10.90
C THR A 67 22.01 -11.57 10.55
N PRO A 68 20.95 -11.10 11.24
CA PRO A 68 19.60 -11.51 10.93
C PRO A 68 19.27 -11.14 9.49
N SER A 69 18.47 -11.99 8.88
CA SER A 69 17.82 -11.70 7.61
C SER A 69 17.00 -10.40 7.73
N ARG A 70 16.83 -9.68 6.62
CA ARG A 70 15.99 -8.49 6.43
C ARG A 70 14.87 -8.76 5.44
N VAL A 71 14.49 -10.03 5.28
CA VAL A 71 13.40 -10.47 4.39
C VAL A 71 12.09 -9.81 4.76
N LEU A 72 11.75 -9.71 6.06
CA LEU A 72 10.54 -9.00 6.48
C LEU A 72 10.61 -7.53 6.10
N GLU A 73 11.75 -6.87 6.29
CA GLU A 73 11.93 -5.47 5.94
C GLU A 73 11.78 -5.23 4.44
N HIS A 74 12.56 -5.91 3.61
CA HIS A 74 12.55 -5.70 2.16
C HIS A 74 11.19 -6.04 1.55
N ILE A 75 10.62 -7.21 1.85
CA ILE A 75 9.35 -7.62 1.23
C ILE A 75 8.19 -6.76 1.72
N SER A 76 8.11 -6.44 3.03
CA SER A 76 7.07 -5.52 3.51
C SER A 76 7.20 -4.13 2.92
N ASN A 77 8.41 -3.58 2.80
CA ASN A 77 8.64 -2.29 2.17
C ASN A 77 8.22 -2.30 0.69
N SER A 78 8.53 -3.36 -0.07
CA SER A 78 8.12 -3.48 -1.46
C SER A 78 6.59 -3.40 -1.61
N VAL A 79 5.87 -4.20 -0.82
CA VAL A 79 4.39 -4.21 -0.80
C VAL A 79 3.84 -2.85 -0.39
N LEU A 80 4.46 -2.21 0.60
CA LEU A 80 4.12 -0.88 1.09
C LEU A 80 4.58 0.28 0.18
N ILE A 81 5.31 0.03 -0.91
CA ILE A 81 5.67 1.06 -1.91
C ILE A 81 4.78 0.92 -3.14
N ASP A 82 4.59 -0.29 -3.63
CA ASP A 82 3.62 -0.59 -4.69
C ASP A 82 3.38 -2.10 -4.77
N TYR A 83 2.28 -2.55 -4.17
CA TYR A 83 1.90 -3.97 -4.18
C TYR A 83 1.75 -4.54 -5.59
N ARG A 84 1.59 -3.72 -6.63
CA ARG A 84 1.41 -4.18 -8.03
C ARG A 84 2.71 -4.69 -8.64
N ALA A 85 3.86 -4.37 -8.03
CA ALA A 85 5.14 -4.97 -8.37
C ALA A 85 5.32 -6.38 -7.78
N TRP A 86 4.47 -6.77 -6.83
CA TRP A 86 4.58 -8.03 -6.12
C TRP A 86 4.22 -9.22 -7.01
N HIS A 87 5.08 -10.24 -6.99
CA HIS A 87 4.92 -11.50 -7.72
C HIS A 87 5.73 -12.62 -7.03
N ILE A 88 5.32 -13.86 -7.25
CA ILE A 88 5.99 -15.07 -6.75
C ILE A 88 6.71 -15.74 -7.93
N ARG A 89 8.01 -16.02 -7.76
CA ARG A 89 8.82 -16.73 -8.77
C ARG A 89 8.96 -18.23 -8.52
N LYS A 90 8.87 -18.65 -7.26
CA LYS A 90 9.02 -20.06 -6.86
C LYS A 90 7.83 -20.51 -6.00
N PRO A 91 7.35 -21.74 -6.20
CA PRO A 91 6.15 -22.24 -5.52
C PRO A 91 6.34 -22.40 -4.00
N ASP A 92 7.58 -22.55 -3.53
CA ASP A 92 7.98 -22.67 -2.13
C ASP A 92 8.07 -21.32 -1.38
N TYR A 93 7.71 -20.20 -2.02
CA TYR A 93 7.81 -18.86 -1.44
C TYR A 93 7.22 -18.74 -0.03
N LEU A 94 6.01 -19.27 0.20
CA LEU A 94 5.34 -19.13 1.49
C LEU A 94 6.08 -19.88 2.60
N GLU A 95 6.58 -21.08 2.30
CA GLU A 95 7.35 -21.89 3.24
C GLU A 95 8.67 -21.22 3.58
N GLU A 96 9.42 -20.79 2.56
CA GLU A 96 10.70 -20.12 2.75
C GLU A 96 10.54 -18.77 3.47
N PHE A 97 9.49 -18.01 3.13
CA PHE A 97 9.21 -16.72 3.77
C PHE A 97 8.89 -16.93 5.24
N HIS A 98 8.01 -17.88 5.56
CA HIS A 98 7.65 -18.19 6.94
C HIS A 98 8.88 -18.64 7.73
N ARG A 99 9.69 -19.54 7.16
CA ARG A 99 10.93 -20.03 7.79
C ARG A 99 11.90 -18.89 8.13
N LYS A 100 12.12 -17.94 7.20
CA LYS A 100 13.00 -16.77 7.42
C LYS A 100 12.38 -15.76 8.39
N ALA A 101 11.09 -15.48 8.26
CA ALA A 101 10.36 -14.57 9.15
C ALA A 101 10.37 -15.07 10.61
N VAL A 102 10.17 -16.37 10.86
CA VAL A 102 10.25 -16.95 12.20
C VAL A 102 11.64 -16.78 12.81
N LYS A 103 12.71 -16.95 12.03
CA LYS A 103 14.08 -16.70 12.49
C LYS A 103 14.28 -15.22 12.88
N GLU A 104 13.78 -14.28 12.09
CA GLU A 104 13.84 -12.84 12.42
C GLU A 104 13.03 -12.52 13.68
N ILE A 105 11.84 -13.10 13.83
CA ILE A 105 10.98 -12.97 15.02
C ILE A 105 11.71 -13.45 16.28
N GLN A 106 12.36 -14.61 16.20
CA GLN A 106 13.13 -15.18 17.31
C GLN A 106 14.34 -14.32 17.65
N PHE A 107 15.10 -13.90 16.63
CA PHE A 107 16.30 -13.09 16.78
C PHE A 107 16.00 -11.74 17.46
N TYR A 108 14.95 -11.05 17.03
CA TYR A 108 14.57 -9.75 17.58
C TYR A 108 13.61 -9.85 18.77
N HIS A 109 13.32 -11.05 19.29
CA HIS A 109 12.33 -11.27 20.35
C HIS A 109 11.00 -10.55 20.09
N ALA A 110 10.52 -10.61 18.84
CA ALA A 110 9.26 -9.97 18.47
C ALA A 110 8.09 -10.54 19.30
N PHE A 111 7.04 -9.74 19.49
CA PHE A 111 5.98 -10.09 20.44
C PHE A 111 4.98 -11.13 19.91
N ILE A 112 5.15 -11.54 18.67
CA ILE A 112 4.32 -12.47 17.93
C ILE A 112 4.91 -13.88 17.95
N PRO A 113 4.09 -14.93 17.76
CA PRO A 113 2.63 -14.91 17.59
C PRO A 113 1.86 -14.79 18.94
N ASN A 114 2.56 -14.68 20.07
CA ASN A 114 2.00 -14.95 21.39
C ASN A 114 1.27 -13.77 22.07
N HIS A 115 1.40 -12.55 21.55
CA HIS A 115 0.82 -11.37 22.19
C HIS A 115 -0.06 -10.57 21.23
N GLY A 116 -1.30 -10.31 21.65
CA GLY A 116 -2.14 -9.28 21.04
C GLY A 116 -1.73 -7.86 21.46
N LEU A 117 -2.25 -6.85 20.76
CA LEU A 117 -1.89 -5.44 20.91
C LEU A 117 -1.80 -4.96 22.38
N GLU A 118 -2.82 -5.20 23.20
CA GLU A 118 -2.85 -4.72 24.59
C GLU A 118 -1.83 -5.42 25.50
N ALA A 119 -1.50 -6.69 25.22
CA ALA A 119 -0.43 -7.38 25.92
C ALA A 119 0.94 -6.80 25.57
N ILE A 120 1.15 -6.44 24.29
CA ILE A 120 2.38 -5.77 23.82
C ILE A 120 2.56 -4.44 24.54
N LYS A 121 1.53 -3.57 24.53
CA LYS A 121 1.57 -2.26 25.19
C LYS A 121 1.97 -2.38 26.67
N ARG A 122 1.31 -3.28 27.41
CA ARG A 122 1.62 -3.53 28.84
C ARG A 122 3.04 -4.02 29.05
N LYS A 123 3.51 -4.97 28.23
CA LYS A 123 4.86 -5.54 28.36
C LYS A 123 5.94 -4.49 28.08
N VAL A 124 5.76 -3.68 27.05
CA VAL A 124 6.70 -2.59 26.71
C VAL A 124 6.76 -1.55 27.81
N LEU A 125 5.60 -1.02 28.26
CA LEU A 125 5.56 -0.02 29.32
C LEU A 125 6.11 -0.58 30.63
N GLY A 126 5.78 -1.82 30.98
CA GLY A 126 6.30 -2.49 32.16
C GLY A 126 7.81 -2.75 32.12
N SER A 127 8.39 -3.00 30.94
CA SER A 127 9.84 -3.12 30.79
C SER A 127 10.54 -1.77 31.02
N LEU A 128 10.09 -0.73 30.31
CA LEU A 128 10.68 0.60 30.41
C LEU A 128 10.54 1.20 31.82
N ALA A 129 9.42 0.94 32.51
CA ALA A 129 9.19 1.40 33.88
C ALA A 129 10.08 0.71 34.92
N ARG A 130 10.52 -0.52 34.67
CA ARG A 130 11.42 -1.26 35.59
C ARG A 130 12.88 -0.88 35.44
N THR A 131 13.25 -0.18 34.36
CA THR A 131 14.61 0.29 34.16
C THR A 131 14.85 1.66 34.81
N ASN A 132 15.81 1.72 35.72
CA ASN A 132 16.19 2.95 36.41
C ASN A 132 17.27 3.71 35.64
N GLY A 133 17.05 5.00 35.40
CA GLY A 133 18.01 5.90 34.74
C GLY A 133 17.99 5.86 33.21
N GLU A 134 18.33 6.98 32.59
CA GLU A 134 18.23 7.18 31.13
C GLU A 134 19.07 6.17 30.32
N ALA A 135 20.26 5.81 30.82
CA ALA A 135 21.14 4.86 30.14
C ALA A 135 20.53 3.45 30.07
N ASN A 136 19.86 3.00 31.13
CA ASN A 136 19.21 1.68 31.15
C ASN A 136 17.93 1.70 30.32
N GLN A 137 17.15 2.79 30.37
CA GLN A 137 15.99 2.97 29.50
C GLN A 137 16.38 2.95 28.02
N ARG A 138 17.52 3.55 27.67
CA ARG A 138 18.04 3.52 26.29
C ARG A 138 18.44 2.11 25.87
N ARG A 139 19.16 1.37 26.72
CA ARG A 139 19.50 -0.04 26.45
C ARG A 139 18.27 -0.92 26.28
N GLU A 140 17.26 -0.75 27.13
CA GLU A 140 16.00 -1.47 27.03
C GLU A 140 15.24 -1.09 25.76
N TRP A 141 15.24 0.19 25.39
CA TRP A 141 14.66 0.65 24.15
C TRP A 141 15.35 0.06 22.91
N ASP A 142 16.68 -0.04 22.92
CA ASP A 142 17.45 -0.66 21.84
C ASP A 142 17.09 -2.14 21.62
N ILE A 143 16.58 -2.82 22.66
CA ILE A 143 16.05 -4.18 22.57
C ILE A 143 14.59 -4.17 22.07
N ILE A 144 13.73 -3.34 22.67
CA ILE A 144 12.29 -3.31 22.39
C ILE A 144 11.97 -2.82 20.97
N ARG A 145 12.70 -1.80 20.50
CA ARG A 145 12.41 -1.16 19.22
C ARG A 145 12.51 -2.13 18.03
N PRO A 146 13.58 -2.94 17.89
CA PRO A 146 13.61 -4.01 16.88
C PRO A 146 12.47 -5.03 17.03
N SER A 147 12.09 -5.41 18.26
CA SER A 147 10.96 -6.32 18.51
C SER A 147 9.63 -5.75 17.98
N LEU A 148 9.37 -4.47 18.25
CA LEU A 148 8.18 -3.75 17.75
C LEU A 148 8.21 -3.59 16.23
N THR A 149 9.36 -3.22 15.67
CA THR A 149 9.56 -3.07 14.23
C THR A 149 9.25 -4.38 13.49
N THR A 150 9.81 -5.49 13.99
CA THR A 150 9.59 -6.84 13.44
C THR A 150 8.13 -7.25 13.57
N THR A 151 7.50 -6.97 14.71
CA THR A 151 6.06 -7.25 14.94
C THR A 151 5.17 -6.53 13.94
N VAL A 152 5.38 -5.22 13.73
CA VAL A 152 4.60 -4.42 12.76
C VAL A 152 4.78 -4.96 11.35
N ARG A 153 6.02 -5.22 10.92
CA ARG A 153 6.32 -5.70 9.57
C ARG A 153 5.72 -7.08 9.30
N TYR A 154 5.75 -7.97 10.30
CA TYR A 154 5.10 -9.27 10.20
C TYR A 154 3.58 -9.13 10.05
N TRP A 155 2.91 -8.32 10.89
CA TRP A 155 1.47 -8.07 10.73
C TRP A 155 1.12 -7.45 9.37
N VAL A 156 1.95 -6.56 8.83
CA VAL A 156 1.77 -6.04 7.47
C VAL A 156 1.80 -7.17 6.44
N MET A 157 2.78 -8.07 6.52
CA MET A 157 2.92 -9.16 5.57
C MET A 157 1.83 -10.23 5.72
N GLU A 158 1.45 -10.60 6.95
CA GLU A 158 0.31 -11.47 7.19
C GLU A 158 -0.98 -10.84 6.66
N GLY A 159 -1.21 -9.56 6.92
CA GLY A 159 -2.36 -8.84 6.37
C GLY A 159 -2.38 -8.87 4.84
N PHE A 160 -1.23 -8.66 4.21
CA PHE A 160 -1.09 -8.74 2.76
C PHE A 160 -1.32 -10.15 2.20
N HIS A 161 -0.75 -11.19 2.82
CA HIS A 161 -0.94 -12.58 2.42
C HIS A 161 -2.38 -13.03 2.60
N GLN A 162 -3.02 -12.69 3.72
CA GLN A 162 -4.45 -12.96 3.94
C GLN A 162 -5.31 -12.31 2.85
N GLY A 163 -5.15 -11.01 2.61
CA GLY A 163 -5.94 -10.31 1.60
C GLY A 163 -5.67 -10.78 0.17
N THR A 164 -4.42 -11.04 -0.19
CA THR A 164 -4.02 -11.31 -1.59
C THR A 164 -3.94 -12.79 -1.93
N LEU A 165 -3.20 -13.57 -1.14
CA LEU A 165 -2.93 -14.99 -1.42
C LEU A 165 -4.08 -15.89 -0.99
N TYR A 166 -4.59 -15.68 0.22
CA TYR A 166 -5.68 -16.47 0.79
C TYR A 166 -7.07 -15.91 0.42
N ARG A 167 -7.13 -14.74 -0.21
CA ARG A 167 -8.38 -14.02 -0.57
C ARG A 167 -9.32 -13.85 0.62
N ASN A 168 -8.72 -13.53 1.76
CA ASN A 168 -9.41 -13.22 2.99
C ASN A 168 -9.14 -11.74 3.35
N PRO A 169 -9.78 -10.79 2.64
CA PRO A 169 -9.55 -9.37 2.88
C PRO A 169 -10.01 -8.95 4.28
N ALA A 170 -10.96 -9.65 4.92
CA ALA A 170 -11.38 -9.40 6.30
C ALA A 170 -10.26 -9.72 7.31
N ALA A 171 -9.60 -10.87 7.17
CA ALA A 171 -8.41 -11.15 7.98
C ALA A 171 -7.27 -10.18 7.64
N GLY A 172 -7.11 -9.83 6.35
CA GLY A 172 -6.14 -8.85 5.88
C GLY A 172 -6.28 -7.49 6.57
N THR A 173 -7.50 -6.95 6.61
CA THR A 173 -7.77 -5.67 7.28
C THR A 173 -7.53 -5.79 8.78
N ASN A 174 -7.91 -6.88 9.43
CA ASN A 174 -7.68 -7.07 10.87
C ASN A 174 -6.20 -7.00 11.26
N TYR A 175 -5.31 -7.69 10.53
CA TYR A 175 -3.86 -7.60 10.78
C TYR A 175 -3.31 -6.20 10.56
N LEU A 176 -3.71 -5.54 9.47
CA LEU A 176 -3.29 -4.16 9.20
C LEU A 176 -3.84 -3.16 10.23
N GLY A 177 -5.03 -3.41 10.77
CA GLY A 177 -5.63 -2.63 11.85
C GLY A 177 -4.81 -2.71 13.14
N GLN A 178 -4.34 -3.91 13.50
CA GLN A 178 -3.43 -4.10 14.63
C GLN A 178 -2.10 -3.37 14.44
N ALA A 179 -1.51 -3.45 13.23
CA ALA A 179 -0.30 -2.71 12.89
C ALA A 179 -0.50 -1.20 13.01
N ILE A 180 -1.56 -0.65 12.43
CA ILE A 180 -1.91 0.78 12.52
C ILE A 180 -2.08 1.22 13.98
N ALA A 181 -2.81 0.45 14.78
CA ALA A 181 -3.05 0.78 16.18
C ALA A 181 -1.75 0.77 17.01
N LEU A 182 -0.84 -0.16 16.75
CA LEU A 182 0.48 -0.20 17.40
C LEU A 182 1.36 0.98 16.97
N ILE A 183 1.35 1.34 15.68
CA ILE A 183 2.09 2.50 15.16
C ILE A 183 1.59 3.81 15.80
N LYS A 184 0.27 4.05 15.79
CA LYS A 184 -0.34 5.25 16.40
C LYS A 184 -0.05 5.34 17.90
N TRP A 185 -0.11 4.20 18.60
CA TRP A 185 0.25 4.14 20.02
C TRP A 185 1.71 4.54 20.23
N GLY A 186 2.64 4.00 19.42
CA GLY A 186 4.05 4.35 19.48
C GLY A 186 4.35 5.81 19.15
N GLN A 187 3.72 6.35 18.11
CA GLN A 187 3.80 7.78 17.77
C GLN A 187 3.37 8.69 18.92
N THR A 188 2.34 8.28 19.66
CA THR A 188 1.83 9.04 20.82
C THR A 188 2.84 9.01 21.97
N HIS A 189 3.41 7.84 22.30
CA HIS A 189 4.31 7.68 23.44
C HIS A 189 5.73 8.21 23.16
N TRP A 190 6.19 8.13 21.91
CA TRP A 190 7.55 8.49 21.52
C TRP A 190 7.59 9.70 20.57
N ARG A 191 6.59 10.58 20.66
CA ARG A 191 6.47 11.78 19.80
C ARG A 191 7.72 12.66 19.80
N ARG A 192 8.42 12.73 20.94
CA ARG A 192 9.61 13.58 21.14
C ARG A 192 10.93 12.88 20.81
N ILE A 193 10.90 11.58 20.53
CA ILE A 193 12.10 10.82 20.21
C ILE A 193 12.45 11.06 18.73
N PRO A 194 13.71 11.39 18.37
CA PRO A 194 14.13 11.52 16.97
C PRO A 194 13.88 10.25 16.15
N LYS A 195 13.70 10.41 14.83
CA LYS A 195 13.40 9.31 13.91
C LYS A 195 14.42 8.18 13.99
N GLU A 196 15.69 8.54 14.09
CA GLU A 196 16.85 7.63 14.10
C GLU A 196 16.82 6.71 15.32
N ILE A 197 16.26 7.21 16.42
CA ILE A 197 16.11 6.47 17.68
C ILE A 197 14.77 5.77 17.75
N LYS A 198 13.66 6.38 17.31
CA LYS A 198 12.33 5.76 17.41
C LYS A 198 12.17 4.61 16.40
N GLY A 199 12.79 4.73 15.22
CA GLY A 199 12.66 3.78 14.11
C GLY A 199 11.59 4.17 13.10
N GLU A 200 11.81 3.79 11.84
CA GLU A 200 10.99 4.20 10.69
C GLU A 200 9.51 3.77 10.79
N VAL A 201 9.22 2.64 11.45
CA VAL A 201 7.84 2.12 11.57
C VAL A 201 6.91 3.06 12.33
N PHE A 202 7.44 3.96 13.17
CA PHE A 202 6.67 4.97 13.88
C PHE A 202 6.66 6.32 13.16
N GLU A 203 7.21 6.42 11.96
CA GLU A 203 7.09 7.62 11.15
C GLU A 203 5.72 7.72 10.49
N GLU A 204 5.24 8.96 10.32
CA GLU A 204 3.95 9.24 9.70
C GLU A 204 3.85 8.64 8.29
N THR A 205 4.95 8.70 7.54
CA THR A 205 5.00 8.14 6.19
C THR A 205 4.85 6.62 6.17
N TYR A 206 5.28 5.91 7.23
CA TYR A 206 5.05 4.47 7.38
C TYR A 206 3.59 4.19 7.76
N LEU A 207 3.02 4.95 8.71
CA LEU A 207 1.60 4.83 9.08
C LEU A 207 0.69 4.94 7.84
N LYS A 208 0.90 5.98 7.02
CA LYS A 208 0.09 6.19 5.81
C LYS A 208 0.22 5.05 4.81
N ARG A 209 1.41 4.46 4.69
CA ARG A 209 1.65 3.31 3.81
C ARG A 209 0.81 2.09 4.23
N VAL A 210 0.72 1.83 5.53
CA VAL A 210 -0.10 0.74 6.08
C VAL A 210 -1.59 1.06 5.95
N GLN A 211 -2.01 2.30 6.21
CA GLN A 211 -3.39 2.76 6.02
C GLN A 211 -3.85 2.62 4.57
N PHE A 212 -3.00 3.01 3.60
CA PHE A 212 -3.28 2.79 2.18
C PHE A 212 -3.59 1.31 1.89
N LEU A 213 -2.74 0.40 2.38
CA LEU A 213 -2.90 -1.03 2.08
C LEU A 213 -4.19 -1.57 2.69
N ARG A 214 -4.56 -1.06 3.87
CA ARG A 214 -5.82 -1.38 4.53
C ARG A 214 -7.03 -0.85 3.74
N LEU A 215 -7.00 0.42 3.31
CA LEU A 215 -8.07 1.03 2.50
C LEU A 215 -8.33 0.23 1.22
N ARG A 216 -7.28 -0.28 0.58
CA ARG A 216 -7.43 -1.18 -0.57
C ARG A 216 -8.29 -2.41 -0.23
N PHE A 217 -7.98 -3.12 0.86
CA PHE A 217 -8.77 -4.30 1.23
C PHE A 217 -10.17 -3.93 1.74
N LEU A 218 -10.36 -2.74 2.32
CA LEU A 218 -11.71 -2.24 2.65
C LEU A 218 -12.54 -1.98 1.39
N LEU A 219 -11.96 -1.40 0.33
CA LEU A 219 -12.61 -1.24 -0.97
C LEU A 219 -13.03 -2.57 -1.59
N GLU A 220 -12.17 -3.59 -1.51
CA GLU A 220 -12.48 -4.94 -2.02
C GLU A 220 -13.66 -5.60 -1.28
N GLN A 221 -13.96 -5.18 -0.05
CA GLN A 221 -15.04 -5.70 0.79
C GLN A 221 -16.29 -4.82 0.79
N PHE A 222 -16.22 -3.61 0.21
CA PHE A 222 -17.24 -2.59 0.44
C PHE A 222 -18.63 -3.04 -0.02
N ASP A 223 -18.72 -3.65 -1.20
CA ASP A 223 -19.99 -4.07 -1.80
C ASP A 223 -20.65 -5.21 -0.99
N ASP A 224 -19.86 -6.05 -0.31
CA ASP A 224 -20.35 -7.18 0.52
C ASP A 224 -20.59 -6.81 2.00
N ALA A 225 -20.11 -5.64 2.44
CA ALA A 225 -20.20 -5.21 3.83
C ALA A 225 -21.62 -4.77 4.22
N ASP A 226 -21.99 -5.02 5.48
CA ASP A 226 -23.23 -4.49 6.06
C ASP A 226 -23.16 -2.97 6.30
N LEU A 227 -24.30 -2.34 6.58
CA LEU A 227 -24.38 -0.89 6.76
C LEU A 227 -23.49 -0.37 7.91
N PRO A 228 -23.46 -0.98 9.12
CA PRO A 228 -22.53 -0.58 10.17
C PRO A 228 -21.07 -0.64 9.74
N THR A 229 -20.67 -1.70 9.05
CA THR A 229 -19.29 -1.87 8.57
C THR A 229 -18.94 -0.83 7.52
N ARG A 230 -19.83 -0.57 6.55
CA ARG A 230 -19.63 0.50 5.55
C ARG A 230 -19.50 1.88 6.20
N GLN A 231 -20.28 2.15 7.25
CA GLN A 231 -20.17 3.40 7.99
C GLN A 231 -18.81 3.54 8.70
N ALA A 232 -18.30 2.47 9.31
CA ALA A 232 -16.96 2.45 9.91
C ALA A 232 -15.86 2.64 8.85
N MET A 233 -15.98 2.00 7.69
CA MET A 233 -15.10 2.19 6.54
C MET A 233 -15.08 3.66 6.07
N TYR A 234 -16.25 4.29 5.97
CA TYR A 234 -16.37 5.70 5.62
C TYR A 234 -15.69 6.61 6.63
N GLN A 235 -15.88 6.37 7.94
CA GLN A 235 -15.23 7.16 9.00
C GLN A 235 -13.70 7.04 8.94
N GLU A 236 -13.17 5.84 8.69
CA GLU A 236 -11.73 5.62 8.50
C GLU A 236 -11.21 6.39 7.28
N ALA A 237 -11.93 6.34 6.16
CA ALA A 237 -11.60 7.09 4.94
C ALA A 237 -11.62 8.61 5.16
N ASP A 238 -12.65 9.11 5.83
CA ASP A 238 -12.81 10.53 6.12
C ASP A 238 -11.68 11.06 7.00
N GLY A 239 -11.29 10.30 8.03
CA GLY A 239 -10.11 10.61 8.84
C GLY A 239 -8.84 10.78 8.00
N ILE A 240 -8.59 9.88 7.05
CA ILE A 240 -7.41 9.95 6.17
C ILE A 240 -7.50 11.16 5.21
N VAL A 241 -8.67 11.47 4.65
CA VAL A 241 -8.85 12.66 3.81
C VAL A 241 -8.58 13.93 4.61
N ASN A 242 -9.10 14.03 5.85
CA ASN A 242 -8.90 15.19 6.71
C ASN A 242 -7.42 15.35 7.09
N GLU A 243 -6.74 14.27 7.45
CA GLU A 243 -5.30 14.26 7.75
C GLU A 243 -4.42 14.69 6.55
N THR A 244 -4.91 14.56 5.31
CA THR A 244 -4.15 14.83 4.07
C THR A 244 -4.61 16.08 3.31
N THR A 245 -5.61 16.81 3.81
CA THR A 245 -6.17 17.99 3.11
C THR A 245 -5.31 19.25 3.31
N GLY A 246 -4.67 19.41 4.49
CA GLY A 246 -3.90 20.61 4.82
C GLY A 246 -2.42 20.60 4.39
N PHE A 247 -1.89 19.46 3.94
CA PHE A 247 -0.49 19.33 3.56
C PHE A 247 -0.34 18.45 2.32
N GLN A 248 0.28 19.01 1.28
CA GLN A 248 0.63 18.29 0.06
C GLN A 248 2.15 18.39 -0.14
N PRO A 249 2.91 17.33 0.12
CA PRO A 249 4.34 17.33 -0.12
C PRO A 249 4.62 17.46 -1.64
N SER A 250 5.66 18.20 -1.99
CA SER A 250 6.12 18.26 -3.39
C SER A 250 6.67 16.90 -3.83
N ARG A 251 6.23 16.43 -5.00
CA ARG A 251 6.73 15.21 -5.65
C ARG A 251 8.18 15.33 -6.13
N GLU A 252 8.72 16.54 -6.24
CA GLU A 252 10.09 16.78 -6.72
C GLU A 252 11.16 16.37 -5.69
N ARG A 253 10.84 16.45 -4.39
CA ARG A 253 11.82 16.15 -3.33
C ARG A 253 12.01 14.67 -3.10
N ASP A 254 10.90 13.92 -3.06
CA ASP A 254 10.90 12.47 -2.93
C ASP A 254 9.64 11.93 -3.59
N THR A 255 9.76 11.66 -4.90
CA THR A 255 8.64 11.25 -5.75
C THR A 255 7.93 10.00 -5.23
N VAL A 256 8.72 9.00 -4.82
CA VAL A 256 8.18 7.70 -4.40
C VAL A 256 7.48 7.81 -3.06
N LEU A 257 8.15 8.38 -2.06
CA LEU A 257 7.60 8.52 -0.71
C LEU A 257 6.34 9.38 -0.73
N THR A 258 6.38 10.49 -1.47
CA THR A 258 5.27 11.43 -1.59
C THR A 258 4.08 10.79 -2.30
N ALA A 259 4.29 10.16 -3.45
CA ALA A 259 3.22 9.55 -4.23
C ALA A 259 2.46 8.48 -3.45
N TYR A 260 3.14 7.66 -2.65
CA TYR A 260 2.47 6.58 -1.95
C TYR A 260 2.00 6.96 -0.55
N SER A 261 2.81 7.64 0.26
CA SER A 261 2.43 8.00 1.63
C SER A 261 1.35 9.08 1.70
N TRP A 262 1.16 9.90 0.66
CA TRP A 262 0.19 10.99 0.71
C TRP A 262 -0.87 10.86 -0.35
N TYR A 263 -0.46 10.87 -1.61
CA TYR A 263 -1.40 10.90 -2.72
C TYR A 263 -2.19 9.59 -2.83
N SER A 264 -1.53 8.44 -2.83
CA SER A 264 -2.21 7.15 -2.98
C SER A 264 -3.15 6.86 -1.80
N ALA A 265 -2.71 7.11 -0.56
CA ALA A 265 -3.56 6.98 0.62
C ALA A 265 -4.83 7.84 0.51
N ARG A 266 -4.68 9.12 0.12
CA ARG A 266 -5.81 10.04 -0.09
C ARG A 266 -6.72 9.60 -1.24
N GLY A 267 -6.14 9.15 -2.35
CA GLY A 267 -6.89 8.66 -3.52
C GLY A 267 -7.79 7.49 -3.17
N TYR A 268 -7.26 6.48 -2.48
CA TYR A 268 -8.04 5.33 -2.02
C TYR A 268 -9.12 5.72 -1.01
N ALA A 269 -8.83 6.65 -0.09
CA ALA A 269 -9.81 7.15 0.86
C ALA A 269 -10.97 7.89 0.15
N LEU A 270 -10.66 8.74 -0.82
CA LEU A 270 -11.67 9.44 -1.63
C LEU A 270 -12.52 8.46 -2.46
N ASN A 271 -11.91 7.40 -3.00
CA ASN A 271 -12.65 6.34 -3.70
C ASN A 271 -13.64 5.63 -2.76
N LEU A 272 -13.21 5.28 -1.54
CA LEU A 272 -14.07 4.64 -0.54
C LEU A 272 -15.23 5.55 -0.11
N LYS A 273 -14.96 6.86 0.06
CA LYS A 273 -16.02 7.86 0.28
C LYS A 273 -16.99 7.93 -0.91
N ALA A 274 -16.48 7.91 -2.14
CA ALA A 274 -17.30 7.93 -3.35
C ALA A 274 -18.26 6.74 -3.42
N ARG A 275 -17.77 5.53 -3.08
CA ARG A 275 -18.57 4.30 -2.98
C ARG A 275 -19.69 4.43 -1.94
N GLN A 276 -19.40 5.03 -0.79
CA GLN A 276 -20.42 5.30 0.24
C GLN A 276 -21.47 6.31 -0.24
N TYR A 277 -21.06 7.41 -0.88
CA TYR A 277 -22.02 8.36 -1.45
C TYR A 277 -22.90 7.71 -2.51
N GLN A 278 -22.31 6.89 -3.38
CA GLN A 278 -23.04 6.15 -4.42
C GLN A 278 -24.06 5.17 -3.81
N ALA A 279 -23.66 4.41 -2.79
CA ALA A 279 -24.56 3.49 -2.07
C ALA A 279 -25.76 4.21 -1.41
N ASN A 280 -25.58 5.50 -1.05
CA ASN A 280 -26.63 6.34 -0.49
C ASN A 280 -27.42 7.13 -1.55
N GLY A 281 -27.19 6.89 -2.85
CA GLY A 281 -27.85 7.62 -3.94
C GLY A 281 -27.36 9.07 -4.13
N LEU A 282 -26.26 9.46 -3.49
CA LEU A 282 -25.67 10.80 -3.53
C LEU A 282 -24.66 10.95 -4.69
N TYR A 283 -25.11 10.71 -5.92
CA TYR A 283 -24.24 10.60 -7.10
C TYR A 283 -23.39 11.83 -7.42
N ALA A 284 -23.87 13.06 -7.13
CA ALA A 284 -23.08 14.27 -7.30
C ALA A 284 -21.82 14.28 -6.39
N PHE A 285 -21.98 13.89 -5.13
CA PHE A 285 -20.88 13.78 -4.16
C PHE A 285 -19.96 12.60 -4.49
N ALA A 286 -20.52 11.48 -4.96
CA ALA A 286 -19.75 10.34 -5.45
C ALA A 286 -18.86 10.75 -6.63
N GLY A 287 -19.45 11.41 -7.64
CA GLY A 287 -18.74 11.88 -8.82
C GLY A 287 -17.59 12.84 -8.47
N LEU A 288 -17.85 13.85 -7.64
CA LEU A 288 -16.79 14.76 -7.17
C LEU A 288 -15.67 14.01 -6.44
N SER A 289 -16.03 13.07 -5.57
CA SER A 289 -15.05 12.27 -4.82
C SER A 289 -14.21 11.37 -5.73
N TYR A 290 -14.80 10.76 -6.76
CA TYR A 290 -14.07 10.01 -7.78
C TYR A 290 -13.13 10.91 -8.59
N LYS A 291 -13.58 12.10 -9.00
CA LYS A 291 -12.71 13.07 -9.70
C LYS A 291 -11.49 13.45 -8.86
N LEU A 292 -11.70 13.82 -7.59
CA LEU A 292 -10.62 14.15 -6.66
C LEU A 292 -9.72 12.94 -6.37
N SER A 293 -10.29 11.74 -6.34
CA SER A 293 -9.52 10.49 -6.21
C SER A 293 -8.60 10.29 -7.42
N ALA A 294 -9.11 10.49 -8.64
CA ALA A 294 -8.30 10.39 -9.86
C ALA A 294 -7.10 11.34 -9.83
N GLU A 295 -7.30 12.60 -9.43
CA GLU A 295 -6.25 13.62 -9.33
C GLU A 295 -5.14 13.28 -8.32
N CYS A 296 -5.37 12.31 -7.44
CA CYS A 296 -4.32 11.81 -6.56
C CYS A 296 -3.35 10.86 -7.29
N PHE A 297 -3.77 10.17 -8.34
CA PHE A 297 -2.92 9.21 -9.05
C PHE A 297 -2.18 9.84 -10.23
N ALA A 298 -1.10 9.20 -10.67
CA ALA A 298 -0.41 9.58 -11.90
C ALA A 298 -1.29 9.33 -13.12
N GLU A 299 -1.18 10.13 -14.18
CA GLU A 299 -1.99 9.95 -15.41
C GLU A 299 -1.75 8.59 -16.09
N ASP A 300 -0.57 7.99 -15.89
CA ASP A 300 -0.20 6.67 -16.38
C ASP A 300 -0.48 5.54 -15.36
N ASP A 301 -1.21 5.82 -14.29
CA ASP A 301 -1.67 4.85 -13.31
C ASP A 301 -3.08 4.34 -13.65
N GLY A 302 -3.31 3.03 -13.57
CA GLY A 302 -4.64 2.45 -13.81
C GLY A 302 -5.75 3.01 -12.91
N ASN A 303 -5.42 3.44 -11.68
CA ASN A 303 -6.40 4.04 -10.78
C ASN A 303 -6.86 5.42 -11.25
N TYR A 304 -6.04 6.17 -11.99
CA TYR A 304 -6.44 7.47 -12.54
C TYR A 304 -7.63 7.30 -13.49
N ILE A 305 -7.50 6.41 -14.48
CA ILE A 305 -8.57 6.14 -15.45
C ILE A 305 -9.79 5.50 -14.77
N ALA A 306 -9.58 4.51 -13.89
CA ALA A 306 -10.68 3.84 -13.21
C ALA A 306 -11.57 4.80 -12.40
N ASN A 307 -10.95 5.80 -11.75
CA ASN A 307 -11.67 6.84 -11.02
C ASN A 307 -12.34 7.84 -11.97
N LEU A 308 -11.70 8.27 -13.06
CA LEU A 308 -12.36 9.12 -14.06
C LEU A 308 -13.57 8.45 -14.72
N LEU A 309 -13.50 7.15 -15.01
CA LEU A 309 -14.64 6.39 -15.54
C LEU A 309 -15.77 6.31 -14.50
N SER A 310 -15.44 6.07 -13.23
CA SER A 310 -16.43 6.09 -12.14
C SER A 310 -17.06 7.47 -11.95
N TYR A 311 -16.31 8.54 -12.21
CA TYR A 311 -16.82 9.91 -12.24
C TYR A 311 -17.83 10.12 -13.38
N VAL A 312 -17.50 9.70 -14.61
CA VAL A 312 -18.42 9.77 -15.76
C VAL A 312 -19.71 8.99 -15.47
N LYS A 313 -19.59 7.75 -14.99
CA LYS A 313 -20.73 6.91 -14.61
C LYS A 313 -21.61 7.57 -13.54
N SER A 314 -21.00 8.18 -12.52
CA SER A 314 -21.76 8.88 -11.48
C SER A 314 -22.53 10.07 -12.04
N ALA A 315 -21.99 10.76 -13.06
CA ALA A 315 -22.67 11.88 -13.69
C ALA A 315 -23.94 11.44 -14.44
N GLU A 316 -24.00 10.24 -15.02
CA GLU A 316 -25.18 9.71 -15.74
C GLU A 316 -26.45 9.65 -14.87
N TYR A 317 -26.31 9.51 -13.55
CA TYR A 317 -27.42 9.44 -12.60
C TYR A 317 -27.90 10.80 -12.08
N ILE A 318 -27.26 11.89 -12.49
CA ILE A 318 -27.67 13.25 -12.09
C ILE A 318 -28.69 13.74 -13.13
N GLN A 319 -29.86 14.24 -12.72
CA GLN A 319 -30.96 14.65 -13.64
C GLN A 319 -30.60 15.81 -14.60
N SER A 320 -29.43 16.41 -14.43
CA SER A 320 -28.82 17.32 -15.40
C SER A 320 -27.31 17.16 -15.32
N PRO A 321 -26.74 16.08 -15.88
CA PRO A 321 -25.31 16.06 -16.10
C PRO A 321 -25.06 17.12 -17.17
N SER A 322 -24.23 18.11 -16.88
CA SER A 322 -23.66 18.90 -17.95
C SER A 322 -22.94 17.91 -18.88
N ILE A 323 -23.46 17.74 -20.11
CA ILE A 323 -22.83 16.93 -21.16
C ILE A 323 -21.36 17.34 -21.30
N GLU A 324 -21.08 18.62 -21.06
CA GLU A 324 -19.74 19.20 -21.04
C GLU A 324 -18.82 18.54 -20.00
N ILE A 325 -19.32 18.25 -18.79
CA ILE A 325 -18.55 17.54 -17.74
C ILE A 325 -18.12 16.15 -18.21
N GLN A 326 -19.05 15.38 -18.76
CA GLN A 326 -18.74 14.03 -19.25
C GLN A 326 -17.76 14.09 -20.42
N GLN A 327 -17.97 15.02 -21.36
CA GLN A 327 -17.07 15.25 -22.48
C GLN A 327 -15.67 15.66 -22.04
N GLU A 328 -15.52 16.50 -21.01
CA GLU A 328 -14.21 16.88 -20.47
C GLU A 328 -13.47 15.66 -19.89
N ALA A 329 -14.16 14.84 -19.10
CA ALA A 329 -13.58 13.64 -18.51
C ALA A 329 -13.19 12.61 -19.60
N LEU A 330 -14.04 12.38 -20.60
CA LEU A 330 -13.74 11.49 -21.72
C LEU A 330 -12.56 11.99 -22.57
N LYS A 331 -12.46 13.31 -22.80
CA LYS A 331 -11.28 13.91 -23.47
C LYS A 331 -9.99 13.66 -22.67
N LYS A 332 -10.03 13.79 -21.34
CA LYS A 332 -8.88 13.46 -20.48
C LYS A 332 -8.52 11.99 -20.58
N ILE A 333 -9.50 11.09 -20.49
CA ILE A 333 -9.28 9.63 -20.61
C ILE A 333 -8.58 9.30 -21.93
N ARG A 334 -9.09 9.79 -23.07
CA ARG A 334 -8.49 9.55 -24.40
C ARG A 334 -7.04 10.05 -24.48
N LYS A 335 -6.74 11.19 -23.86
CA LYS A 335 -5.38 11.75 -23.82
C LYS A 335 -4.40 10.89 -23.01
N VAL A 336 -4.87 10.26 -21.92
CA VAL A 336 -3.99 9.49 -21.01
C VAL A 336 -3.83 8.02 -21.38
N ILE A 337 -4.76 7.44 -22.14
CA ILE A 337 -4.70 6.03 -22.60
C ILE A 337 -3.32 5.66 -23.20
N PRO A 338 -2.71 6.46 -24.11
CA PRO A 338 -1.39 6.13 -24.65
C PRO A 338 -0.29 6.04 -23.58
N LYS A 339 -0.34 6.89 -22.55
CA LYS A 339 0.61 6.87 -21.43
C LYS A 339 0.40 5.62 -20.57
N LEU A 340 -0.85 5.32 -20.22
CA LEU A 340 -1.22 4.11 -19.47
C LEU A 340 -0.77 2.85 -20.23
N ASN A 341 -1.05 2.77 -21.53
CA ASN A 341 -0.73 1.62 -22.37
C ASN A 341 0.78 1.35 -22.47
N TYR A 342 1.64 2.34 -22.22
CA TYR A 342 3.08 2.10 -22.19
C TYR A 342 3.46 1.15 -21.04
N ILE A 343 2.93 1.38 -19.85
CA ILE A 343 3.25 0.58 -18.65
C ILE A 343 2.36 -0.66 -18.57
N TRP A 344 1.07 -0.52 -18.88
CA TRP A 344 0.05 -1.51 -18.56
C TRP A 344 -0.44 -2.36 -19.74
N LYS A 345 0.25 -2.34 -20.90
CA LYS A 345 -0.13 -3.04 -22.14
C LYS A 345 -0.54 -4.51 -21.95
N ALA A 346 0.06 -5.20 -20.98
CA ALA A 346 -0.19 -6.61 -20.70
C ALA A 346 -1.53 -6.88 -19.98
N LYS A 347 -2.21 -5.85 -19.45
CA LYS A 347 -3.52 -6.01 -18.82
C LYS A 347 -4.63 -6.00 -19.87
N LYS A 348 -5.28 -7.17 -20.05
CA LYS A 348 -6.45 -7.36 -20.93
C LYS A 348 -7.56 -6.33 -20.67
N GLU A 349 -7.80 -5.98 -19.40
CA GLU A 349 -8.82 -5.00 -18.98
C GLU A 349 -8.63 -3.59 -19.58
N VAL A 350 -7.38 -3.16 -19.84
CA VAL A 350 -7.13 -1.84 -20.46
C VAL A 350 -7.53 -1.85 -21.93
N ASN A 351 -7.35 -2.97 -22.61
CA ASN A 351 -7.77 -3.15 -24.01
C ASN A 351 -9.30 -3.26 -24.12
N ASP A 352 -9.99 -3.75 -23.08
CA ASP A 352 -11.45 -3.85 -23.05
C ASP A 352 -12.12 -2.50 -22.72
N ILE A 353 -11.47 -1.63 -21.92
CA ILE A 353 -11.89 -0.24 -21.70
C ILE A 353 -11.85 0.55 -23.01
N ASP A 354 -10.80 0.37 -23.81
CA ASP A 354 -10.67 0.99 -25.13
C ASP A 354 -11.88 0.60 -25.99
N LYS A 355 -12.18 -0.70 -26.15
CA LYS A 355 -13.30 -1.17 -26.97
C LYS A 355 -14.68 -0.73 -26.48
N THR A 356 -14.99 -0.92 -25.19
CA THR A 356 -16.36 -0.71 -24.67
C THR A 356 -16.81 0.75 -24.75
N TYR A 357 -15.87 1.69 -24.60
CA TYR A 357 -16.16 3.13 -24.65
C TYR A 357 -15.95 3.76 -26.03
N TYR A 358 -15.09 3.18 -26.88
CA TYR A 358 -14.94 3.64 -28.26
C TYR A 358 -16.22 3.35 -29.06
N ASP A 359 -16.81 2.17 -28.89
CA ASP A 359 -18.00 1.71 -29.64
C ASP A 359 -19.32 2.31 -29.12
N GLN A 360 -19.34 2.93 -27.94
CA GLN A 360 -20.53 3.56 -27.36
C GLN A 360 -20.67 5.05 -27.71
N PHE A 361 -19.60 5.69 -28.19
CA PHE A 361 -19.56 7.14 -28.42
C PHE A 361 -19.12 7.54 -29.84
N TYR A 362 -18.89 6.55 -30.71
CA TYR A 362 -18.68 6.66 -32.16
C TYR A 362 -19.39 5.49 -32.83
#